data_AF-D8LZ51-F1
#
_entry.id   AF-D8LZ51-F1
#
_cell.length_a   1.000
_cell.length_b   1.000
_cell.length_c   1.000
_cell.angle_alpha   90.00
_cell.angle_beta   90.00
_cell.angle_gamma   90.00
#
_symmetry.space_group_name_H-M   'P 1'
#
loop_
_entity.id
_entity.type
_entity.pdbx_description
1 polymer ?
#
loop_
_entity_poly.entity_id
_entity_poly.type
_entity_poly.pdbx_seq_one_letter_code
_entity_poly.pdbx_strand_id
1 'polypeptide(L)'
;MQIPAVNVDFVGMSLYFFVVDFVRAAFRLSEDAQLSIEELKSYGRAFCALPWEFRRGGSLIFRDVKNRFRGVHPYTNEQVLPQRCFQIAYVVTLLEQGYRLEEGEQNAVSIDFLRKINGESVDWTYGAALFMVVPRQISLKWILATIVALCFECEIVDEG
;
A
#
# COMPACT_ATOMS: atom_id res chain seq x y z
N MET A 1 12.56 17.28 -14.23
CA MET A 1 11.81 17.23 -12.95
C MET A 1 12.63 16.36 -12.00
N GLN A 2 13.10 16.92 -10.88
CA GLN A 2 13.79 16.16 -9.83
C GLN A 2 12.76 15.78 -8.77
N ILE A 3 12.65 14.48 -8.49
CA ILE A 3 11.88 14.00 -7.33
C ILE A 3 12.79 14.23 -6.11
N PRO A 4 12.32 14.94 -5.07
CA PRO A 4 13.10 15.12 -3.85
C PRO A 4 13.52 13.76 -3.28
N ALA A 5 14.75 13.64 -2.77
CA ALA A 5 15.13 12.45 -2.02
C ALA A 5 14.25 12.36 -0.76
N VAL A 6 13.58 11.22 -0.57
CA VAL A 6 12.63 11.03 0.51
C VAL A 6 13.18 9.98 1.48
N ASN A 7 13.44 10.38 2.72
CA ASN A 7 13.81 9.51 3.84
C ASN A 7 12.62 9.37 4.80
N VAL A 8 11.51 8.83 4.30
CA VAL A 8 10.34 8.44 5.11
C VAL A 8 9.71 7.17 4.55
N ASP A 9 9.01 6.45 5.42
CA ASP A 9 8.24 5.27 5.05
C ASP A 9 7.01 5.66 4.22
N PHE A 10 6.68 4.84 3.24
CA PHE A 10 5.53 5.04 2.36
C PHE A 10 4.46 3.99 2.59
N VAL A 11 3.22 4.36 2.29
CA VAL A 11 2.10 3.41 2.26
C VAL A 11 1.68 3.17 0.81
N GLY A 12 1.78 1.93 0.35
CA GLY A 12 1.31 1.49 -0.96
C GLY A 12 -0.16 1.05 -0.92
N MET A 13 -1.09 1.98 -1.16
CA MET A 13 -2.53 1.71 -1.14
C MET A 13 -3.12 1.33 -2.51
N SER A 14 -4.43 1.05 -2.56
CA SER A 14 -5.18 0.79 -3.80
C SER A 14 -4.56 -0.33 -4.67
N LEU A 15 -4.18 -0.05 -5.92
CA LEU A 15 -3.63 -1.05 -6.84
C LEU A 15 -2.35 -1.70 -6.29
N TYR A 16 -1.50 -0.94 -5.62
CA TYR A 16 -0.24 -1.43 -5.03
C TYR A 16 -0.53 -2.57 -4.05
N PHE A 17 -1.47 -2.35 -3.12
CA PHE A 17 -1.92 -3.39 -2.19
C PHE A 17 -2.42 -4.64 -2.93
N PHE A 18 -3.38 -4.50 -3.84
CA PHE A 18 -4.00 -5.67 -4.48
C PHE A 18 -3.04 -6.48 -5.36
N VAL A 19 -1.99 -5.85 -5.89
CA VAL A 19 -0.95 -6.52 -6.68
C VAL A 19 -0.02 -7.31 -5.76
N VAL A 20 0.48 -6.70 -4.69
CA VAL A 20 1.39 -7.36 -3.74
C VAL A 20 0.67 -8.48 -2.99
N ASP A 21 -0.57 -8.24 -2.56
CA ASP A 21 -1.42 -9.23 -1.89
C ASP A 21 -1.75 -10.41 -2.80
N PHE A 22 -2.00 -10.14 -4.09
CA PHE A 22 -2.13 -11.19 -5.10
C PHE A 22 -0.87 -12.05 -5.19
N VAL A 23 0.32 -11.43 -5.22
CA VAL A 23 1.60 -12.17 -5.31
C VAL A 23 1.80 -13.03 -4.06
N ARG A 24 1.54 -12.51 -2.85
CA ARG A 24 1.60 -13.31 -1.62
C ARG A 24 0.70 -14.53 -1.70
N ALA A 25 -0.56 -14.35 -2.07
CA ALA A 25 -1.51 -15.45 -2.19
C ALA A 25 -1.11 -16.45 -3.31
N ALA A 26 -0.70 -15.94 -4.47
CA ALA A 26 -0.33 -16.74 -5.65
C ALA A 26 0.89 -17.63 -5.40
N PHE A 27 1.86 -17.14 -4.62
CA PHE A 27 3.10 -17.85 -4.30
C PHE A 27 3.11 -18.44 -2.89
N ARG A 28 1.98 -18.38 -2.16
CA ARG A 28 1.80 -18.94 -0.81
C ARG A 28 2.84 -18.43 0.19
N LEU A 29 3.11 -17.13 0.12
CA LEU A 29 3.94 -16.45 1.09
C LEU A 29 3.13 -16.21 2.37
N SER A 30 3.82 -15.96 3.49
CA SER A 30 3.13 -15.59 4.72
C SER A 30 2.46 -14.22 4.58
N GLU A 31 1.38 -13.98 5.32
CA GLU A 31 0.62 -12.70 5.23
C GLU A 31 1.47 -11.50 5.66
N ASP A 32 2.41 -11.73 6.59
CA ASP A 32 3.37 -10.77 7.12
C ASP A 32 4.65 -10.65 6.27
N ALA A 33 4.78 -11.40 5.17
CA ALA A 33 5.94 -11.32 4.29
C ALA A 33 6.05 -9.91 3.68
N GLN A 34 7.08 -9.17 4.07
CA GLN A 34 7.53 -7.99 3.34
C GLN A 34 8.26 -8.44 2.08
N LEU A 35 7.78 -7.96 0.94
CA LEU A 35 8.38 -8.24 -0.36
C LEU A 35 9.20 -7.02 -0.78
N SER A 36 10.48 -7.25 -1.04
CA SER A 36 11.32 -6.30 -1.76
C SER A 36 10.79 -6.05 -3.18
N ILE A 37 11.16 -4.93 -3.77
CA ILE A 37 10.89 -4.61 -5.17
C ILE A 37 11.50 -5.67 -6.08
N GLU A 38 12.71 -6.17 -5.76
CA GLU A 38 13.37 -7.21 -6.56
C GLU A 38 12.66 -8.58 -6.42
N GLU A 39 12.17 -8.95 -5.24
CA GLU A 39 11.33 -10.15 -5.08
C GLU A 39 10.02 -10.01 -5.86
N LEU A 40 9.33 -8.88 -5.74
CA LEU A 40 8.09 -8.62 -6.46
C LEU A 40 8.30 -8.72 -7.98
N LYS A 41 9.43 -8.21 -8.48
CA LYS A 41 9.85 -8.32 -9.88
C LYS A 41 10.15 -9.76 -10.29
N SER A 42 10.83 -10.52 -9.44
CA SER A 42 11.12 -11.94 -9.68
C SER A 42 9.84 -12.77 -9.77
N TYR A 43 8.93 -12.63 -8.80
CA TYR A 43 7.61 -13.28 -8.82
C TYR A 43 6.76 -12.84 -10.00
N GLY A 44 6.81 -11.55 -10.35
CA GLY A 44 6.15 -10.99 -11.53
C GLY A 44 6.61 -11.65 -12.82
N ARG A 45 7.93 -11.77 -13.03
CA ARG A 45 8.51 -12.46 -14.20
C ARG A 45 8.08 -13.93 -14.24
N ALA A 46 8.12 -14.62 -13.10
CA ALA A 46 7.70 -16.01 -13.02
C ALA A 46 6.21 -16.19 -13.36
N PHE A 47 5.34 -15.30 -12.88
CA PHE A 47 3.92 -15.29 -13.19
C PHE A 47 3.67 -15.01 -14.68
N CYS A 48 4.29 -13.96 -15.22
CA CYS A 48 4.13 -13.52 -16.62
C CYS A 48 4.66 -14.53 -17.65
N ALA A 49 5.59 -15.41 -17.27
CA ALA A 49 6.13 -16.44 -18.15
C ALA A 49 5.18 -17.63 -18.35
N LEU A 50 4.08 -17.71 -17.59
CA LEU A 50 3.13 -18.82 -17.68
C LEU A 50 2.15 -18.60 -18.83
N PRO A 51 1.85 -19.65 -19.62
CA PRO A 51 0.82 -19.56 -20.66
C PRO A 51 -0.56 -19.36 -20.04
N TRP A 52 -1.42 -18.60 -20.72
CA TRP A 52 -2.81 -18.38 -20.29
C TRP A 52 -3.61 -19.70 -20.23
N GLU A 53 -3.54 -20.48 -21.31
CA GLU A 53 -4.04 -21.85 -21.42
C GLU A 53 -2.99 -22.69 -22.15
N PHE A 54 -2.60 -23.85 -21.59
CA PHE A 54 -1.66 -24.76 -22.24
C PHE A 54 -2.39 -26.05 -22.68
N ARG A 55 -2.56 -26.21 -23.99
CA ARG A 55 -3.08 -27.45 -24.59
C ARG A 55 -1.93 -28.24 -25.22
N ARG A 56 -1.71 -29.46 -24.74
CA ARG A 56 -0.87 -30.46 -25.43
C ARG A 56 -1.63 -31.77 -25.48
N GLY A 57 -1.90 -32.26 -26.68
CA GLY A 57 -2.57 -33.56 -26.88
C GLY A 57 -4.02 -33.64 -26.36
N GLY A 58 -4.77 -32.53 -26.36
CA GLY A 58 -6.20 -32.54 -25.99
C GLY A 58 -6.52 -32.48 -24.50
N SER A 59 -5.51 -32.50 -23.61
CA SER A 59 -5.70 -32.36 -22.16
C SER A 59 -5.12 -31.03 -21.65
N LEU A 60 -5.86 -30.35 -20.75
CA LEU A 60 -5.39 -29.15 -20.05
C LEU A 60 -4.39 -29.57 -18.99
N ILE A 61 -3.15 -29.08 -19.10
CA ILE A 61 -2.13 -29.29 -18.05
C ILE A 61 -2.30 -28.19 -17.02
N PHE A 62 -2.32 -28.53 -15.72
CA PHE A 62 -2.44 -27.64 -14.55
C PHE A 62 -1.33 -26.56 -14.39
N ARG A 63 -0.50 -26.34 -15.42
CA ARG A 63 0.61 -25.37 -15.42
C ARG A 63 0.23 -23.99 -15.96
N ASP A 64 -1.00 -23.79 -16.40
CA ASP A 64 -1.46 -22.53 -16.97
C ASP A 64 -1.99 -21.56 -15.91
N VAL A 65 -2.03 -20.27 -16.28
CA VAL A 65 -2.41 -19.19 -15.36
C VAL A 65 -3.84 -19.40 -14.84
N LYS A 66 -4.75 -19.78 -15.73
CA LYS A 66 -6.17 -19.92 -15.41
C LYS A 66 -6.45 -20.99 -14.37
N ASN A 67 -5.92 -22.20 -14.54
CA ASN A 67 -6.20 -23.27 -13.58
C ASN A 67 -5.42 -23.09 -12.26
N ARG A 68 -4.23 -22.50 -12.32
CA ARG A 68 -3.38 -22.33 -11.13
C ARG A 68 -3.83 -21.19 -10.20
N PHE A 69 -4.34 -20.08 -10.75
CA PHE A 69 -4.55 -18.86 -9.97
C PHE A 69 -6.01 -18.41 -9.87
N ARG A 70 -6.95 -19.06 -10.57
CA ARG A 70 -8.38 -18.77 -10.42
C ARG A 70 -8.80 -19.01 -8.97
N GLY A 71 -9.40 -17.99 -8.35
CA GLY A 71 -9.93 -18.07 -6.98
C GLY A 71 -8.87 -18.08 -5.88
N VAL A 72 -7.58 -17.93 -6.21
CA VAL A 72 -6.50 -17.92 -5.20
C VAL A 72 -6.49 -16.63 -4.38
N HIS A 73 -6.88 -15.51 -4.97
CA HIS A 73 -6.88 -14.21 -4.29
C HIS A 73 -8.30 -13.60 -4.34
N PRO A 74 -8.90 -13.22 -3.19
CA PRO A 74 -10.29 -12.74 -3.11
C PRO A 74 -10.58 -11.51 -4.00
N TYR A 75 -9.57 -10.70 -4.29
CA TYR A 75 -9.70 -9.50 -5.13
C TYR A 75 -9.25 -9.73 -6.58
N THR A 76 -9.10 -10.99 -7.01
CA THR A 76 -8.71 -11.34 -8.39
C THR A 76 -9.71 -12.33 -8.98
N ASN A 77 -10.78 -11.79 -9.55
CA ASN A 77 -11.73 -12.57 -10.33
C ASN A 77 -11.18 -12.90 -11.73
N GLU A 78 -11.93 -13.66 -12.52
CA GLU A 78 -11.51 -14.10 -13.85
C GLU A 78 -11.34 -12.94 -14.87
N GLN A 79 -11.95 -11.78 -14.62
CA GLN A 79 -11.78 -10.60 -15.48
C GLN A 79 -10.50 -9.84 -15.14
N VAL A 80 -10.10 -9.87 -13.86
CA VAL A 80 -8.89 -9.19 -13.36
C VAL A 80 -7.64 -10.06 -13.53
N LEU A 81 -7.75 -11.39 -13.41
CA LEU A 81 -6.61 -12.31 -13.49
C LEU A 81 -5.75 -12.12 -14.76
N PRO A 82 -6.30 -11.97 -15.99
CA PRO A 82 -5.51 -11.70 -17.19
C PRO A 82 -4.68 -10.42 -17.09
N GLN A 83 -5.11 -9.45 -16.29
CA GLN A 83 -4.46 -8.14 -16.14
C GLN A 83 -3.31 -8.18 -15.14
N ARG A 84 -3.20 -9.21 -14.28
CA ARG A 84 -2.24 -9.24 -13.17
C ARG A 84 -0.80 -9.16 -13.64
N CYS A 85 -0.45 -9.78 -14.76
CA CYS A 85 0.91 -9.69 -15.29
C CYS A 85 1.28 -8.23 -15.62
N PHE A 86 0.39 -7.52 -16.34
CA PHE A 86 0.59 -6.11 -16.65
C PHE A 86 0.62 -5.25 -15.38
N GLN A 87 -0.30 -5.46 -14.44
CA GLN A 87 -0.37 -4.68 -13.21
C GLN A 87 0.88 -4.87 -12.33
N ILE A 88 1.41 -6.10 -12.22
CA ILE A 88 2.66 -6.37 -11.50
C ILE A 88 3.82 -5.63 -12.18
N ALA A 89 3.98 -5.78 -13.50
CA ALA A 89 5.04 -5.10 -14.24
C ALA A 89 4.95 -3.57 -14.12
N TYR A 90 3.73 -3.02 -14.16
CA TYR A 90 3.46 -1.60 -13.99
C TYR A 90 3.86 -1.11 -12.59
N VAL A 91 3.43 -1.80 -11.53
CA VAL A 91 3.78 -1.46 -10.15
C VAL A 91 5.29 -1.51 -9.95
N VAL A 92 5.96 -2.59 -10.35
CA VAL A 92 7.42 -2.72 -10.24
C VAL A 92 8.13 -1.57 -10.97
N THR A 93 7.71 -1.26 -12.21
CA THR A 93 8.30 -0.17 -13.00
C THR A 93 8.12 1.19 -12.34
N LEU A 94 6.95 1.46 -11.75
CA LEU A 94 6.72 2.72 -11.04
C LEU A 94 7.58 2.83 -9.78
N LEU A 95 7.68 1.78 -8.96
CA LEU A 95 8.48 1.81 -7.74
C LEU A 95 9.97 1.98 -8.07
N GLU A 96 10.48 1.17 -9.00
CA GLU A 96 11.91 1.13 -9.36
C GLU A 96 12.34 2.35 -10.19
N GLN A 97 11.60 2.69 -11.24
CA GLN A 97 12.05 3.69 -12.24
C GLN A 97 11.31 5.02 -12.11
N GLY A 98 10.02 4.98 -11.74
CA GLY A 98 9.19 6.16 -11.59
C GLY A 98 9.57 6.95 -10.33
N TYR A 99 9.47 6.30 -9.17
CA TYR A 99 9.76 6.87 -7.86
C TYR A 99 11.23 6.72 -7.45
N ARG A 100 11.98 5.84 -8.12
CA ARG A 100 13.41 5.62 -7.86
C ARG A 100 13.66 5.18 -6.42
N LEU A 101 12.81 4.27 -5.93
CA LEU A 101 12.99 3.67 -4.63
C LEU A 101 14.10 2.63 -4.77
N GLU A 102 15.33 3.03 -4.44
CA GLU A 102 16.49 2.15 -4.43
C GLU A 102 16.54 1.37 -3.11
N GLU A 103 16.66 0.06 -3.19
CA GLU A 103 16.99 -0.77 -2.02
C GLU A 103 18.50 -0.66 -1.77
N GLY A 104 18.88 0.24 -0.85
CA GLY A 104 20.28 0.50 -0.52
C GLY A 104 20.48 0.92 0.94
N GLU A 105 21.63 0.51 1.50
CA GLU A 105 22.00 0.54 2.93
C GLU A 105 22.00 1.94 3.59
N GLN A 106 21.91 3.02 2.82
CA GLN A 106 21.93 4.39 3.32
C GLN A 106 20.58 5.13 3.21
N ASN A 107 19.58 4.59 2.50
CA ASN A 107 18.23 5.17 2.36
C ASN A 107 17.20 4.04 2.11
N ALA A 108 17.14 3.05 3.00
CA ALA A 108 16.16 1.97 2.89
C ALA A 108 14.74 2.52 3.10
N VAL A 109 14.06 2.84 2.01
CA VAL A 109 12.66 3.26 2.04
C VAL A 109 11.78 2.03 2.27
N SER A 110 11.07 1.99 3.40
CA SER A 110 10.07 0.96 3.64
C SER A 110 8.76 1.32 2.94
N ILE A 111 8.10 0.33 2.35
CA ILE A 111 6.76 0.48 1.76
C ILE A 111 5.81 -0.52 2.42
N ASP A 112 4.87 0.00 3.20
CA ASP A 112 3.80 -0.80 3.77
C ASP A 112 2.60 -0.83 2.82
N PHE A 113 2.32 -1.99 2.25
CA PHE A 113 1.17 -2.17 1.37
C PHE A 113 -0.08 -2.43 2.21
N LEU A 114 -0.93 -1.41 2.37
CA LEU A 114 -2.09 -1.44 3.26
C LEU A 114 -3.40 -1.20 2.51
N ARG A 115 -4.43 -1.96 2.89
CA ARG A 115 -5.82 -1.71 2.45
C ARG A 115 -6.64 -0.96 3.49
N LYS A 116 -6.40 -1.28 4.77
CA LYS A 116 -7.20 -0.77 5.87
C LYS A 116 -6.33 -0.39 7.06
N ILE A 117 -6.73 0.66 7.77
CA ILE A 117 -6.22 1.03 9.09
C ILE A 117 -7.43 1.09 10.03
N ASN A 118 -7.40 0.36 11.13
CA ASN A 118 -8.51 0.28 12.11
C ASN A 118 -9.87 -0.08 11.48
N GLY A 119 -9.88 -0.94 10.45
CA GLY A 119 -11.10 -1.37 9.75
C GLY A 119 -11.57 -0.45 8.62
N GLU A 120 -11.07 0.78 8.57
CA GLU A 120 -11.38 1.79 7.55
C GLU A 120 -10.44 1.69 6.35
N SER A 121 -10.95 1.95 5.14
CA SER A 121 -10.14 1.92 3.92
C SER A 121 -9.12 3.06 3.89
N VAL A 122 -7.88 2.73 3.53
CA VAL A 122 -6.83 3.73 3.27
C VAL A 122 -7.05 4.28 1.87
N ASP A 123 -7.71 5.43 1.77
CA ASP A 123 -7.99 6.11 0.50
C ASP A 123 -8.15 7.63 0.70
N TRP A 124 -8.02 8.39 -0.38
CA TRP A 124 -8.12 9.85 -0.36
C TRP A 124 -9.51 10.36 0.06
N THR A 125 -10.54 9.52 -0.10
CA THR A 125 -11.94 9.87 0.22
C THR A 125 -12.13 10.22 1.67
N TYR A 126 -11.46 9.52 2.59
CA TYR A 126 -11.52 9.82 4.02
C TYR A 126 -10.86 11.18 4.33
N GLY A 127 -9.70 11.44 3.73
CA GLY A 127 -9.02 12.73 3.85
C GLY A 127 -9.84 13.89 3.27
N ALA A 128 -10.54 13.67 2.15
CA ALA A 128 -11.44 14.66 1.55
C ALA A 128 -12.66 14.95 2.44
N ALA A 129 -13.23 13.93 3.08
CA ALA A 129 -14.30 14.11 4.06
C ALA A 129 -13.80 14.88 5.29
N LEU A 130 -12.63 14.52 5.81
CA LEU A 130 -12.00 15.21 6.94
C LEU A 130 -11.67 16.66 6.63
N PHE A 131 -11.25 16.98 5.41
CA PHE A 131 -10.95 18.35 5.01
C PHE A 131 -12.12 19.32 5.24
N MET A 132 -13.36 18.83 5.19
CA MET A 132 -14.56 19.63 5.45
C MET A 132 -14.85 19.88 6.94
N VAL A 133 -14.25 19.10 7.84
CA VAL A 133 -14.57 19.12 9.28
C VAL A 133 -13.36 19.39 10.18
N VAL A 134 -12.13 19.18 9.69
CA VAL A 134 -10.92 19.43 10.46
C VAL A 134 -10.68 20.94 10.54
N PRO A 135 -10.69 21.53 11.75
CA PRO A 135 -10.47 22.96 11.92
C PRO A 135 -9.08 23.32 11.41
N ARG A 136 -9.02 24.34 10.54
CA ARG A 136 -7.83 24.71 9.77
C ARG A 136 -6.66 25.23 10.62
N GLN A 137 -6.92 25.61 11.87
CA GLN A 137 -5.97 26.10 12.87
C GLN A 137 -6.63 25.95 14.25
N ILE A 138 -5.99 25.31 15.23
CA ILE A 138 -6.21 25.70 16.62
C ILE A 138 -5.52 27.06 16.74
N SER A 139 -6.32 28.13 16.71
CA SER A 139 -5.74 29.48 16.78
C SER A 139 -4.91 29.58 18.06
N LEU A 140 -3.69 30.11 17.95
CA LEU A 140 -2.80 30.34 19.11
C LEU A 140 -3.51 31.12 20.23
N LYS A 141 -4.52 31.94 19.89
CA LYS A 141 -5.38 32.66 20.83
C LYS A 141 -6.24 31.73 21.69
N TRP A 142 -6.70 30.59 21.15
CA TRP A 142 -7.45 29.60 21.94
C TRP A 142 -6.52 28.88 22.91
N ILE A 143 -5.30 28.53 22.49
CA ILE A 143 -4.29 27.94 23.38
C ILE A 143 -3.92 28.93 24.50
N LEU A 144 -3.63 30.19 24.16
CA LEU A 144 -3.35 31.25 25.14
C LEU A 144 -4.55 31.52 26.05
N ALA A 145 -5.78 31.57 25.54
CA ALA A 145 -6.97 31.76 26.36
C ALA A 145 -7.21 30.58 27.32
N THR A 146 -6.93 29.34 26.89
CA THR A 146 -7.05 28.16 27.75
C THR A 146 -5.97 28.15 28.83
N ILE A 147 -4.73 28.54 28.50
CA ILE A 147 -3.64 28.69 29.47
C ILE A 147 -3.95 29.81 30.47
N VAL A 148 -4.46 30.96 30.02
CA VAL A 148 -4.84 32.08 30.90
C VAL A 148 -6.00 31.71 31.81
N ALA A 149 -7.00 30.97 31.32
CA ALA A 149 -8.11 30.47 32.12
C ALA A 149 -7.64 29.47 33.20
N LEU A 150 -6.76 28.53 32.84
CA LEU A 150 -6.17 27.58 33.79
C LEU A 150 -5.24 28.27 34.81
N CYS A 151 -4.55 29.35 34.43
CA CYS A 151 -3.76 30.15 35.37
C CYS A 151 -4.64 30.96 36.33
N PHE A 152 -5.78 31.50 35.88
CA PHE A 152 -6.73 32.22 36.73
C PHE A 152 -7.38 31.31 37.79
N GLU A 153 -7.56 30.03 37.48
CA GLU A 153 -8.03 29.03 38.46
C GLU A 153 -6.94 28.58 39.44
N CYS A 154 -5.66 28.81 39.15
CA CYS A 154 -4.58 28.57 40.12
C CYS A 154 -4.47 29.68 41.18
N GLU A 155 -4.85 30.93 40.88
CA GLU A 155 -4.74 32.06 41.82
C GLU A 155 -5.86 32.12 42.88
N ILE A 156 -6.86 31.23 42.81
CA ILE A 156 -7.98 31.19 43.78
C ILE A 156 -7.75 30.15 44.90
N VAL A 157 -6.68 29.34 44.84
CA VAL A 157 -6.38 28.28 45.85
C VAL A 157 -5.15 28.62 46.72
N ASP A 158 -4.93 29.90 47.04
CA ASP A 158 -3.82 30.31 47.93
C ASP A 158 -4.22 31.40 48.97
N GLU A 159 -5.49 31.42 49.40
CA GLU A 159 -5.86 32.05 50.69
C GLU A 159 -6.79 31.12 51.49
N GLY A 160 -6.16 30.27 52.33
CA GLY A 160 -6.82 29.44 53.33
C GLY A 160 -5.90 29.20 54.52
#